data_AF-A0A177LJR4-F1
#
_entry.id   AF-A0A177LJR4-F1
#
_cell.length_a   1.000
_cell.length_b   1.000
_cell.length_c   1.000
_cell.angle_alpha   90.00
_cell.angle_beta   90.00
_cell.angle_gamma   90.00
#
_symmetry.space_group_name_H-M   'P 1'
#
loop_
_entity.id
_entity.type
_entity.pdbx_description
1 polymer ?
#
loop_
_entity_poly.entity_id
_entity_poly.type
_entity_poly.pdbx_seq_one_letter_code
_entity_poly.pdbx_strand_id
1 'polypeptide(L)'
;MKLKHRLHKIAHWEYWSTFSIYLPLFPVWLYCAYKARTLLFFHGANPSIKYGGMAMESKKEIYDLIPKNWIPKTIFASSEIPFQKILSELKSQVIKFPVIVKPNIGLKGLGVVQLEDLNELEDYQNNSDCDFLIQEK
;
A
#
# COMPACT_ATOMS: atom_id res chain seq x y z
N MET A 1 -21.37 18.24 -32.42
CA MET A 1 -21.30 17.86 -30.98
C MET A 1 -20.23 16.81 -30.68
N LYS A 2 -20.17 15.69 -31.42
CA LYS A 2 -19.20 14.58 -31.19
C LYS A 2 -17.72 14.96 -31.34
N LEU A 3 -17.37 15.88 -32.25
CA LEU A 3 -15.96 16.27 -32.51
C LEU A 3 -15.35 17.08 -31.36
N LYS A 4 -16.09 18.07 -30.83
CA LYS A 4 -15.66 18.89 -29.69
C LYS A 4 -15.36 18.03 -28.46
N HIS A 5 -16.23 17.06 -28.18
CA HIS A 5 -16.05 16.12 -27.07
C HIS A 5 -14.85 15.16 -27.28
N ARG A 6 -14.57 14.72 -28.51
CA ARG A 6 -13.37 13.92 -28.81
C ARG A 6 -12.09 14.72 -28.61
N LEU A 7 -12.05 15.98 -29.08
CA LEU A 7 -10.90 16.86 -28.89
C LEU A 7 -10.68 17.17 -27.41
N HIS A 8 -11.75 17.37 -26.65
CA HIS A 8 -11.67 17.54 -25.19
C HIS A 8 -10.95 16.35 -24.54
N LYS A 9 -11.39 15.12 -24.82
CA LYS A 9 -10.75 13.91 -24.26
C LYS A 9 -9.29 13.72 -24.66
N ILE A 10 -8.88 14.22 -25.83
CA ILE A 10 -7.47 14.19 -26.25
C ILE A 10 -6.66 15.26 -25.51
N ALA A 11 -7.20 16.45 -25.30
CA ALA A 11 -6.46 17.54 -24.64
C ALA A 11 -6.35 17.36 -23.10
N HIS A 12 -7.18 16.51 -22.52
CA HIS A 12 -7.34 16.35 -21.08
C HIS A 12 -6.89 14.95 -20.65
N TRP A 13 -5.77 14.88 -19.93
CA TRP A 13 -5.07 13.64 -19.60
C TRP A 13 -5.91 12.71 -18.70
N GLU A 14 -6.86 13.24 -17.94
CA GLU A 14 -7.73 12.47 -17.06
C GLU A 14 -8.64 11.48 -17.81
N TYR A 15 -8.85 11.70 -19.12
CA TYR A 15 -9.61 10.78 -19.97
C TYR A 15 -8.73 9.77 -20.70
N TRP A 16 -7.41 9.86 -20.56
CA TRP A 16 -6.49 8.98 -21.27
C TRP A 16 -6.45 7.61 -20.60
N SER A 17 -6.22 6.58 -21.40
CA SER A 17 -5.94 5.26 -20.85
C SER A 17 -4.61 5.28 -20.09
N THR A 18 -4.47 4.41 -19.09
CA THR A 18 -3.20 4.17 -18.39
C THR A 18 -2.06 3.97 -19.39
N PHE A 19 -2.26 3.18 -20.44
CA PHE A 19 -1.23 2.93 -21.45
C PHE A 19 -0.75 4.23 -22.14
N SER A 20 -1.65 5.15 -22.48
CA SER A 20 -1.28 6.40 -23.14
C SER A 20 -0.44 7.32 -22.24
N ILE A 21 -0.67 7.25 -20.92
CA ILE A 21 0.08 8.00 -19.92
C ILE A 21 1.48 7.41 -19.74
N TYR A 22 1.60 6.09 -19.67
CA TYR A 22 2.86 5.42 -19.36
C TYR A 22 3.73 5.08 -20.59
N LEU A 23 3.15 4.98 -21.80
CA LEU A 23 3.90 4.66 -23.02
C LEU A 23 5.04 5.65 -23.32
N PRO A 24 4.87 6.99 -23.14
CA PRO A 24 5.97 7.94 -23.32
C PRO A 24 7.15 7.73 -22.36
N LEU A 25 6.95 7.05 -21.23
CA LEU A 25 8.00 6.72 -20.27
C LEU A 25 8.79 5.48 -20.68
N PHE A 26 8.29 4.67 -21.62
CA PHE A 26 8.93 3.42 -22.03
C PHE A 26 10.33 3.61 -22.65
N PRO A 27 10.59 4.61 -23.52
CA PRO A 27 11.95 4.90 -23.99
C PRO A 27 12.92 5.29 -22.86
N VAL A 28 12.44 6.01 -21.85
CA VAL A 28 13.24 6.37 -20.67
C VAL A 28 13.58 5.12 -19.86
N TRP A 29 12.60 4.23 -19.66
CA TRP A 29 12.81 2.95 -19.02
C TRP A 29 13.84 2.09 -19.77
N LEU A 30 13.76 2.01 -21.10
CA LEU A 30 14.73 1.29 -21.93
C LEU A 30 16.14 1.88 -21.79
N TYR A 31 16.26 3.21 -21.81
CA TYR A 31 17.54 3.89 -21.62
C TYR A 31 18.15 3.57 -20.24
N CYS A 32 17.36 3.66 -19.17
CA CYS A 32 17.80 3.31 -17.82
C CYS A 32 18.18 1.83 -17.70
N ALA A 33 17.38 0.94 -18.28
CA ALA A 33 17.65 -0.49 -18.28
C ALA A 33 18.95 -0.85 -19.01
N TYR A 34 19.20 -0.20 -20.16
CA TYR A 34 20.45 -0.34 -20.89
C TYR A 34 21.65 0.13 -20.05
N LYS A 35 21.56 1.33 -19.45
CA LYS A 35 22.62 1.89 -18.61
C LYS A 35 22.91 1.04 -17.38
N ALA A 36 21.87 0.50 -16.74
CA ALA A 36 21.97 -0.36 -15.57
C ALA A 36 22.28 -1.82 -15.91
N ARG A 37 22.24 -2.21 -17.20
CA ARG A 37 22.40 -3.58 -17.70
C ARG A 37 21.40 -4.58 -17.10
N THR A 38 20.20 -4.10 -16.76
CA THR A 38 19.10 -4.93 -16.23
C THR A 38 17.75 -4.25 -16.49
N LEU A 39 16.74 -5.04 -16.83
CA LEU A 39 15.34 -4.57 -16.93
C LEU A 39 14.74 -4.25 -15.56
N LEU A 40 15.35 -4.75 -14.47
CA LEU A 40 14.90 -4.59 -13.09
C LEU A 40 15.71 -3.51 -12.35
N PHE A 41 16.21 -2.49 -13.06
CA PHE A 41 17.09 -1.46 -12.50
C PHE A 41 16.49 -0.75 -11.28
N PHE A 42 15.16 -0.64 -11.24
CA PHE A 42 14.40 -0.03 -10.15
C PHE A 42 14.50 -0.80 -8.83
N HIS A 43 14.87 -2.09 -8.83
CA HIS A 43 15.16 -2.81 -7.57
C HIS A 43 16.28 -2.15 -6.77
N GLY A 44 17.23 -1.49 -7.46
CA GLY A 44 18.34 -0.78 -6.83
C GLY A 44 17.99 0.62 -6.32
N ALA A 45 16.79 1.15 -6.59
CA ALA A 45 16.42 2.49 -6.14
C ALA A 45 16.24 2.57 -4.62
N ASN A 46 15.65 1.53 -4.02
CA ASN A 46 15.48 1.39 -2.57
C ASN A 46 15.92 -0.02 -2.13
N PRO A 47 17.24 -0.29 -1.99
CA PRO A 47 17.76 -1.64 -1.76
C PRO A 47 17.25 -2.31 -0.47
N SER A 48 16.84 -1.52 0.52
CA SER A 48 16.28 -2.02 1.78
C SER A 48 14.81 -2.45 1.67
N ILE A 49 14.13 -2.14 0.55
CA ILE A 49 12.73 -2.49 0.31
C ILE A 49 12.67 -3.57 -0.76
N LYS A 50 11.86 -4.60 -0.53
CA LYS A 50 11.62 -5.68 -1.50
C LYS A 50 11.21 -5.12 -2.86
N TYR A 51 11.86 -5.60 -3.92
CA TYR A 51 11.66 -5.14 -5.31
C TYR A 51 11.82 -3.61 -5.51
N GLY A 52 12.55 -2.92 -4.64
CA GLY A 52 12.73 -1.47 -4.68
C GLY A 52 11.46 -0.67 -4.36
N GLY A 53 10.42 -1.33 -3.82
CA GLY A 53 9.10 -0.73 -3.58
C GLY A 53 8.19 -0.67 -4.81
N MET A 54 8.48 -1.45 -5.86
CA MET A 54 7.69 -1.45 -7.09
C MET A 54 6.39 -2.25 -6.97
N ALA A 55 6.43 -3.38 -6.26
CA ALA A 55 5.28 -4.26 -6.08
C ALA A 55 5.54 -5.21 -4.91
N MET A 56 4.48 -5.81 -4.37
CA MET A 56 4.54 -6.89 -3.36
C MET A 56 5.36 -6.53 -2.12
N GLU A 57 5.44 -5.25 -1.79
CA GLU A 57 6.13 -4.75 -0.61
C GLU A 57 5.29 -4.94 0.65
N SER A 58 5.95 -5.39 1.72
CA SER A 58 5.35 -5.51 3.05
C SER A 58 5.42 -4.16 3.75
N LYS A 59 4.26 -3.57 4.08
CA LYS A 59 4.21 -2.32 4.85
C LYS A 59 4.89 -2.46 6.20
N LYS A 60 4.80 -3.64 6.83
CA LYS A 60 5.48 -3.94 8.08
C LYS A 60 7.01 -3.87 7.93
N GLU A 61 7.56 -4.49 6.88
CA GLU A 61 9.01 -4.45 6.62
C GLU A 61 9.48 -3.01 6.39
N ILE A 62 8.71 -2.21 5.65
CA ILE A 62 9.02 -0.79 5.44
C ILE A 62 8.99 -0.01 6.77
N TYR A 63 7.98 -0.25 7.61
CA TYR A 63 7.86 0.42 8.90
C TYR A 63 9.01 0.08 9.85
N ASP A 64 9.55 -1.13 9.78
CA ASP A 64 10.70 -1.53 10.59
C ASP A 64 11.99 -0.77 10.21
N LEU A 65 12.06 -0.20 9.01
CA LEU A 65 13.18 0.65 8.56
C LEU A 65 13.06 2.09 9.07
N ILE A 66 11.87 2.52 9.50
CA ILE A 66 11.58 3.91 9.85
C ILE A 66 11.67 4.05 11.38
N PRO A 67 12.36 5.09 11.91
CA PRO A 67 12.39 5.29 13.36
C PRO A 67 10.97 5.54 13.88
N LYS A 68 10.62 4.88 14.99
CA LYS A 68 9.24 4.82 15.52
C LYS A 68 8.57 6.18 15.75
N ASN A 69 9.33 7.23 15.97
CA ASN A 69 8.80 8.59 16.17
C ASN A 69 8.20 9.22 14.89
N TRP A 70 8.46 8.64 13.73
CA TRP A 70 7.99 9.14 12.42
C TRP A 70 6.83 8.34 11.85
N ILE A 71 6.40 7.28 12.53
CA ILE A 71 5.25 6.47 12.15
C ILE A 71 4.26 6.43 13.31
N PRO A 72 2.95 6.45 13.03
CA PRO A 72 1.96 6.25 14.08
C PRO A 72 2.06 4.82 14.61
N LYS A 73 1.64 4.60 15.85
CA LYS A 73 1.61 3.28 16.48
C LYS A 73 0.84 2.31 15.60
N THR A 74 1.49 1.19 15.33
CA THR A 74 1.00 0.21 14.39
C THR A 74 1.25 -1.18 14.95
N ILE A 75 0.20 -2.00 14.93
CA ILE A 75 0.23 -3.42 15.26
C ILE A 75 0.17 -4.21 13.95
N PHE A 76 0.98 -5.27 13.87
CA PHE A 76 0.89 -6.23 12.78
C PHE A 76 0.08 -7.44 13.27
N ALA A 77 -0.99 -7.73 12.56
CA ALA A 77 -1.86 -8.88 12.82
C ALA A 77 -1.73 -9.86 11.65
N SER A 78 -1.31 -11.08 11.96
CA SER A 78 -1.40 -12.17 10.99
C SER A 78 -2.83 -12.70 10.93
N SER A 79 -3.29 -13.16 9.78
CA SER A 79 -4.63 -13.78 9.67
C SER A 79 -4.76 -15.05 10.53
N GLU A 80 -3.65 -15.70 10.88
CA GLU A 80 -3.63 -16.97 11.61
C GLU A 80 -3.60 -16.82 13.16
N ILE A 81 -3.37 -15.60 13.69
CA ILE A 81 -3.26 -15.43 15.15
C ILE A 81 -4.63 -15.31 15.82
N PRO A 82 -4.83 -15.82 17.05
CA PRO A 82 -6.10 -15.61 17.76
C PRO A 82 -6.39 -14.14 18.04
N PHE A 83 -7.65 -13.71 17.92
CA PHE A 83 -8.09 -12.33 18.19
C PHE A 83 -7.69 -11.83 19.59
N GLN A 84 -7.65 -12.73 20.58
CA GLN A 84 -7.23 -12.39 21.95
C GLN A 84 -5.78 -11.87 22.02
N LYS A 85 -4.90 -12.30 21.10
CA LYS A 85 -3.54 -11.75 21.01
C LYS A 85 -3.57 -10.32 20.48
N ILE A 86 -4.35 -10.06 19.43
CA ILE A 86 -4.54 -8.70 18.88
C ILE A 86 -5.07 -7.76 19.96
N LEU A 87 -6.08 -8.20 20.73
CA LEU A 87 -6.65 -7.41 21.82
C LEU A 87 -5.61 -7.09 22.90
N SER A 88 -4.74 -8.04 23.22
CA SER A 88 -3.67 -7.86 24.21
C SER A 88 -2.63 -6.84 23.73
N GLU A 89 -2.30 -6.86 22.43
CA GLU A 89 -1.38 -5.89 21.82
C GLU A 89 -1.98 -4.48 21.72
N LEU A 90 -3.26 -4.36 21.38
CA LEU A 90 -3.98 -3.07 21.37
C LEU A 90 -3.92 -2.39 22.74
N LYS A 91 -4.16 -3.18 23.80
CA LYS A 91 -4.08 -2.71 25.19
C LYS A 91 -2.66 -2.30 25.59
N SER A 92 -1.64 -3.06 25.18
CA SER A 92 -0.26 -2.77 25.54
C SER A 92 0.30 -1.52 24.85
N GLN A 93 -0.11 -1.25 23.61
CA GLN A 93 0.34 -0.07 22.85
C GLN A 93 -0.52 1.18 23.09
N VAL A 94 -1.64 1.06 23.83
CA VAL A 94 -2.59 2.14 24.12
C VAL A 94 -3.14 2.75 22.81
N ILE A 95 -3.48 1.89 21.85
CA ILE A 95 -4.18 2.30 20.62
C ILE A 95 -5.68 2.33 20.93
N LYS A 96 -6.34 3.43 20.58
CA LYS A 96 -7.78 3.64 20.82
C LYS A 96 -8.52 3.68 19.49
N PHE A 97 -9.78 3.28 19.53
CA PHE A 97 -10.69 3.45 18.42
C PHE A 97 -11.05 4.93 18.22
N PRO A 98 -11.35 5.36 16.97
CA PRO A 98 -11.31 4.54 15.75
C PRO A 98 -9.88 4.22 15.30
N VAL A 99 -9.70 3.04 14.70
CA VAL A 99 -8.41 2.58 14.16
C VAL A 99 -8.47 2.44 12.65
N ILE A 100 -7.32 2.59 11.99
CA ILE A 100 -7.19 2.32 10.56
C ILE A 100 -6.63 0.92 10.37
N VAL A 101 -7.36 0.07 9.65
CA VAL A 101 -6.90 -1.26 9.26
C VAL A 101 -6.55 -1.28 7.78
N LYS A 102 -5.44 -1.93 7.43
CA LYS A 102 -4.99 -2.06 6.04
C LYS A 102 -4.24 -3.37 5.79
N PRO A 103 -4.38 -4.00 4.62
CA PRO A 103 -3.59 -5.16 4.24
C PRO A 103 -2.09 -4.87 4.29
N ASN A 104 -1.30 -5.80 4.80
CA ASN A 104 0.16 -5.66 4.86
C ASN A 104 0.75 -5.49 3.45
N ILE A 105 0.32 -6.34 2.51
CA ILE A 105 0.61 -6.23 1.08
C ILE A 105 -0.67 -5.76 0.39
N GLY A 106 -0.63 -4.63 -0.31
CA GLY A 106 -1.84 -4.07 -0.94
C GLY A 106 -1.53 -2.88 -1.84
N LEU A 107 -2.46 -2.56 -2.75
CA LEU A 107 -2.26 -1.59 -3.83
C LEU A 107 -3.22 -0.40 -3.69
N LYS A 108 -2.71 0.83 -3.85
CA LYS A 108 -3.51 2.06 -4.03
C LYS A 108 -4.65 2.29 -3.02
N GLY A 109 -4.43 1.94 -1.75
CA GLY A 109 -5.43 2.12 -0.69
C GLY A 109 -6.56 1.07 -0.69
N LEU A 110 -6.49 0.05 -1.55
CA LEU A 110 -7.45 -1.05 -1.54
C LEU A 110 -7.38 -1.82 -0.22
N GLY A 111 -8.54 -2.05 0.39
CA GLY A 111 -8.67 -2.73 1.67
C GLY A 111 -8.36 -1.87 2.90
N VAL A 112 -8.09 -0.58 2.73
CA VAL A 112 -7.96 0.36 3.84
C VAL A 112 -9.34 0.73 4.36
N VAL A 113 -9.60 0.46 5.64
CA VAL A 113 -10.88 0.75 6.31
C VAL A 113 -10.64 1.41 7.67
N GLN A 114 -11.56 2.26 8.10
CA GLN A 114 -11.61 2.77 9.47
C GLN A 114 -12.60 1.90 10.24
N LEU A 115 -12.19 1.39 11.39
CA LEU A 115 -13.04 0.60 12.29
C LEU A 115 -13.29 1.39 13.57
N GLU A 116 -14.53 1.43 14.02
CA GLU A 116 -15.00 2.26 15.13
C GLU A 116 -14.96 1.54 16.48
N ASP A 117 -14.97 0.20 16.49
CA ASP A 117 -14.95 -0.57 17.72
C ASP A 117 -14.32 -1.97 17.59
N LEU A 118 -14.28 -2.69 18.71
CA LEU A 118 -13.71 -4.03 18.81
C LEU A 118 -14.48 -5.09 18.02
N ASN A 119 -15.81 -4.96 17.89
CA ASN A 119 -16.62 -5.92 17.16
C ASN A 119 -16.31 -5.82 15.67
N GLU A 120 -16.22 -4.60 15.14
CA GLU A 120 -15.84 -4.37 13.74
C GLU A 120 -14.43 -4.93 13.44
N LEU A 121 -13.50 -4.85 14.40
CA LEU A 121 -12.16 -5.42 14.26
C LEU A 121 -12.16 -6.95 14.28
N GLU A 122 -12.95 -7.57 15.15
CA GLU A 122 -13.11 -9.02 15.19
C GLU A 122 -13.74 -9.55 13.90
N ASP A 123 -14.79 -8.86 13.43
CA ASP A 123 -15.43 -9.16 12.14
C ASP A 123 -14.44 -9.00 10.98
N TYR A 124 -13.63 -7.94 10.97
CA TYR A 124 -12.60 -7.76 9.96
C TYR A 124 -11.60 -8.92 9.95
N GLN A 125 -11.11 -9.33 11.13
CA GLN A 125 -10.16 -10.43 11.23
C GLN A 125 -10.77 -11.74 10.69
N ASN A 126 -11.99 -12.07 11.10
CA ASN A 126 -12.66 -13.31 10.70
C ASN A 126 -12.94 -13.39 9.19
N ASN A 127 -13.04 -12.25 8.52
CA ASN A 127 -13.28 -12.16 7.08
C ASN A 127 -12.01 -11.84 6.26
N SER A 128 -10.85 -11.70 6.89
CA SER A 128 -9.60 -11.37 6.20
C SER A 128 -8.73 -12.61 6.00
N ASP A 129 -8.47 -12.94 4.73
CA ASP A 129 -7.55 -14.02 4.34
C ASP A 129 -6.08 -13.54 4.26
N CYS A 130 -5.78 -12.32 4.70
CA CYS A 130 -4.45 -11.74 4.58
C CYS A 130 -3.98 -11.10 5.89
N ASP A 131 -2.66 -11.04 6.07
CA ASP A 131 -2.04 -10.27 7.13
C ASP A 131 -2.33 -8.77 6.96
N PHE A 132 -2.58 -8.08 8.07
CA PHE A 132 -2.96 -6.67 8.07
C PHE A 132 -2.25 -5.88 9.17
N LEU A 133 -2.33 -4.56 9.05
CA LEU A 133 -1.85 -3.60 10.03
C LEU A 133 -3.04 -2.89 10.66
N ILE A 134 -3.00 -2.75 11.98
CA ILE A 134 -3.93 -1.93 12.76
C ILE A 134 -3.16 -0.71 13.24
N GLN A 135 -3.63 0.48 12.89
CA GLN A 135 -2.89 1.73 13.07
C GLN A 135 -3.74 2.74 13.84
N GLU A 136 -3.12 3.47 14.78
CA GLU A 136 -3.80 4.63 15.40
C GLU A 136 -4.10 5.69 14.33
N LYS A 137 -5.24 6.38 14.51
CA LYS A 137 -5.69 7.44 13.61
C LYS A 137 -4.92 8.74 13.84
#